data_AF-A0A2G4JD80-F1
#
_entry.id   AF-A0A2G4JD80-F1
#
_cell.length_a   1.000
_cell.length_b   1.000
_cell.length_c   1.000
_cell.angle_alpha   90.00
_cell.angle_beta   90.00
_cell.angle_gamma   90.00
#
_symmetry.space_group_name_H-M   'P 1'
#
loop_
_entity.id
_entity.type
_entity.pdbx_description
1 polymer ?
#
loop_
_entity_poly.entity_id
_entity_poly.type
_entity_poly.pdbx_seq_one_letter_code
_entity_poly.pdbx_strand_id
1 'polypeptide(L)'
;MRRVSRRDFLATSSVALGALPLIRATAFAQTADAVFRHGVASGDPMADRVILWTRVTPAVATGSATVSWQVARDAKFGQIVSRGETETGAARDFTVKVDVPGLEPGTAYYYRFESLGARSALGRTRTLPRDGVSRLRLGVVSCSNLPQGYFNAYACLARRADLDAILHLGDYIYEYPNKGYGDGTALGRIPSPDKEMVALQDYRERHAQYKADPDSQEVHRQHPFIVTWDDHEFTNNAWRGGAENHDPDQGEGAWSIRKAAAEQAYYEWMPIREDAQTKQSRIYRAFRFGDLATVFMLDTRIVGRDEQVLRDDTAAVELAGRHLLGAEQERWLAEQMVTSVRNKAAWNVLGQQVMVAPQTPTGTRAGNTDSWDGYR
;
A
#
# COMPACT_ATOMS: atom_id res chain seq x y z
N MET A 1 59.94 -25.47 -36.15
CA MET A 1 58.64 -25.93 -35.62
C MET A 1 58.77 -26.11 -34.10
N ARG A 2 58.19 -25.22 -33.28
CA ARG A 2 58.23 -25.33 -31.81
C ARG A 2 57.13 -26.29 -31.35
N ARG A 3 57.52 -27.33 -30.60
CA ARG A 3 56.57 -28.30 -30.00
C ARG A 3 55.88 -27.64 -28.80
N VAL A 4 54.56 -27.48 -28.88
CA VAL A 4 53.70 -27.09 -27.76
C VAL A 4 53.62 -28.27 -26.78
N SER A 5 53.88 -28.05 -25.50
CA SER A 5 53.86 -29.12 -24.50
C SER A 5 52.45 -29.29 -23.92
N ARG A 6 52.13 -30.49 -23.38
CA ARG A 6 50.84 -30.79 -22.73
C ARG A 6 50.52 -29.85 -21.55
N ARG A 7 51.51 -29.17 -20.97
CA ARG A 7 51.32 -28.18 -19.90
C ARG A 7 50.83 -26.82 -20.43
N ASP A 8 51.16 -26.45 -21.66
CA ASP A 8 50.74 -25.17 -22.26
C ASP A 8 49.27 -25.21 -22.72
N PHE A 9 48.76 -26.40 -23.05
CA PHE A 9 47.36 -26.63 -23.41
C PHE A 9 46.41 -26.54 -22.20
N LEU A 10 46.89 -26.90 -21.01
CA LEU A 10 46.09 -26.84 -19.78
C LEU A 10 46.08 -25.44 -19.14
N ALA A 11 47.08 -24.60 -19.44
CA ALA A 11 47.13 -23.21 -18.98
C ALA A 11 46.23 -22.26 -19.80
N THR A 12 45.83 -22.64 -21.01
CA THR A 12 44.97 -21.85 -21.90
C THR A 12 43.49 -22.27 -21.89
N SER A 13 43.12 -23.31 -21.14
CA SER A 13 41.76 -23.87 -21.14
C SER A 13 40.88 -23.44 -19.94
N SER A 14 41.37 -22.58 -19.06
CA SER A 14 40.70 -22.25 -17.77
C SER A 14 40.07 -20.85 -17.69
N VAL A 15 40.05 -20.06 -18.77
CA VAL A 15 39.50 -18.68 -18.74
C VAL A 15 38.16 -18.50 -19.48
N ALA A 16 37.63 -19.51 -20.19
CA ALA A 16 36.48 -19.31 -21.08
C ALA A 16 35.13 -19.90 -20.63
N LEU A 17 34.94 -20.29 -19.36
CA LEU A 17 33.68 -20.87 -18.87
C LEU A 17 32.94 -20.05 -17.79
N GLY A 18 33.44 -18.87 -17.44
CA GLY A 18 32.83 -18.02 -16.40
C GLY A 18 31.88 -16.92 -16.89
N ALA A 19 31.87 -16.58 -18.18
CA ALA A 19 31.20 -15.35 -18.66
C ALA A 19 29.74 -15.55 -19.13
N LEU A 20 29.31 -16.77 -19.43
CA LEU A 20 27.98 -17.05 -19.97
C LEU A 20 26.82 -17.01 -18.94
N PRO A 21 27.00 -17.33 -17.64
CA PRO A 21 25.93 -17.16 -16.65
C PRO A 21 25.71 -15.68 -16.29
N LEU A 22 26.78 -14.86 -16.30
CA LEU A 22 26.74 -13.46 -15.90
C LEU A 22 25.98 -12.59 -16.90
N ILE A 23 26.22 -12.76 -18.21
CA ILE A 23 25.51 -11.99 -19.26
C ILE A 23 24.00 -12.32 -19.28
N ARG A 24 23.62 -13.58 -19.04
CA ARG A 24 22.22 -13.98 -18.95
C ARG A 24 21.56 -13.44 -17.68
N ALA A 25 22.21 -13.53 -16.52
CA ALA A 25 21.67 -13.02 -15.26
C ALA A 25 21.46 -11.50 -15.29
N THR A 26 22.38 -10.73 -15.87
CA THR A 26 22.24 -9.26 -16.01
C THR A 26 21.14 -8.88 -17.00
N ALA A 27 21.02 -9.60 -18.12
CA ALA A 27 19.95 -9.35 -19.09
C ALA A 27 18.56 -9.70 -18.51
N PHE A 28 18.43 -10.81 -17.77
CA PHE A 28 17.19 -11.17 -17.08
C PHE A 28 16.83 -10.21 -15.93
N ALA A 29 17.83 -9.66 -15.23
CA ALA A 29 17.60 -8.67 -14.18
C ALA A 29 17.14 -7.31 -14.77
N GLN A 30 17.78 -6.85 -15.86
CA GLN A 30 17.35 -5.63 -16.56
C GLN A 30 15.96 -5.76 -17.19
N THR A 31 15.60 -6.93 -17.73
CA THR A 31 14.23 -7.16 -18.23
C THR A 31 13.21 -7.31 -17.11
N ALA A 32 13.59 -7.90 -15.97
CA ALA A 32 12.76 -7.95 -14.76
C ALA A 32 12.44 -6.57 -14.22
N ASP A 33 13.44 -5.70 -14.06
CA ASP A 33 13.25 -4.33 -13.61
C ASP A 33 12.36 -3.54 -14.58
N ALA A 34 12.51 -3.77 -15.90
CA ALA A 34 11.69 -3.11 -16.91
C ALA A 34 10.21 -3.56 -16.92
N VAL A 35 9.93 -4.83 -16.63
CA VAL A 35 8.55 -5.35 -16.60
C VAL A 35 7.87 -5.07 -15.26
N PHE A 36 8.59 -5.23 -14.15
CA PHE A 36 8.08 -5.07 -12.79
C PHE A 36 8.64 -3.81 -12.11
N ARG A 37 8.65 -2.68 -12.84
CA ARG A 37 9.22 -1.38 -12.41
C ARG A 37 8.73 -0.85 -11.06
N HIS A 38 7.58 -1.31 -10.59
CA HIS A 38 6.92 -0.82 -9.38
C HIS A 38 6.97 -1.84 -8.23
N GLY A 39 7.82 -2.86 -8.37
CA GLY A 39 8.00 -3.91 -7.39
C GLY A 39 6.79 -4.81 -7.24
N VAL A 40 6.74 -5.47 -6.08
CA VAL A 40 5.66 -6.37 -5.67
C VAL A 40 5.23 -6.00 -4.26
N ALA A 41 3.99 -6.29 -3.91
CA ALA A 41 3.46 -6.05 -2.58
C ALA A 41 2.55 -7.19 -2.13
N SER A 42 2.34 -7.29 -0.83
CA SER A 42 1.29 -8.13 -0.27
C SER A 42 0.54 -7.37 0.80
N GLY A 43 -0.70 -7.75 1.07
CA GLY A 43 -1.52 -7.00 2.02
C GLY A 43 -2.85 -7.65 2.30
N ASP A 44 -3.63 -6.97 3.15
CA ASP A 44 -4.90 -7.45 3.67
C ASP A 44 -4.85 -8.95 4.07
N PRO A 45 -3.87 -9.37 4.89
CA PRO A 45 -3.72 -10.76 5.27
C PRO A 45 -4.93 -11.21 6.10
N MET A 46 -5.34 -12.45 5.89
CA MET A 46 -6.27 -13.17 6.76
C MET A 46 -5.61 -14.46 7.22
N ALA A 47 -6.34 -15.27 8.00
CA ALA A 47 -5.79 -16.51 8.52
C ALA A 47 -5.49 -17.56 7.43
N ASP A 48 -6.20 -17.53 6.31
CA ASP A 48 -6.10 -18.54 5.26
C ASP A 48 -5.74 -17.97 3.88
N ARG A 49 -5.49 -16.67 3.79
CA ARG A 49 -5.27 -15.98 2.51
C ARG A 49 -4.55 -14.66 2.66
N VAL A 50 -4.04 -14.15 1.53
CA VAL A 50 -3.39 -12.84 1.45
C VAL A 50 -3.53 -12.27 0.04
N ILE A 51 -3.61 -10.95 -0.07
CA ILE A 51 -3.52 -10.27 -1.37
C ILE A 51 -2.07 -10.23 -1.81
N LEU A 52 -1.81 -10.65 -3.05
CA LEU A 52 -0.57 -10.38 -3.75
C LEU A 52 -0.82 -9.32 -4.81
N TRP A 53 0.10 -8.37 -4.93
CA TRP A 53 0.01 -7.23 -5.84
C TRP A 53 1.30 -7.05 -6.64
N THR A 54 1.15 -6.64 -7.90
CA THR A 54 2.24 -6.09 -8.74
C THR A 54 1.63 -5.22 -9.84
N ARG A 55 2.45 -4.46 -10.57
CA ARG A 55 2.05 -3.86 -11.86
C ARG A 55 2.97 -4.32 -12.98
N VAL A 56 2.38 -4.75 -14.10
CA VAL A 56 3.14 -5.08 -15.31
C VAL A 56 3.35 -3.81 -16.13
N THR A 57 4.57 -3.60 -16.61
CA THR A 57 4.89 -2.58 -17.61
C THR A 57 5.11 -3.24 -18.96
N PRO A 58 4.13 -3.19 -19.87
CA PRO A 58 4.36 -3.59 -21.24
C PRO A 58 5.15 -2.51 -22.00
N ALA A 59 5.94 -2.92 -22.99
CA ALA A 59 6.65 -1.99 -23.87
C ALA A 59 5.69 -1.16 -24.75
N VAL A 60 4.52 -1.72 -25.05
CA VAL A 60 3.41 -1.03 -25.74
C VAL A 60 2.17 -1.25 -24.89
N ALA A 61 1.52 -0.18 -24.43
CA ALA A 61 0.35 -0.23 -23.56
C ALA A 61 -0.96 -0.63 -24.29
N THR A 62 -0.88 -1.52 -25.28
CA THR A 62 -2.04 -2.04 -26.02
C THR A 62 -2.30 -3.49 -25.63
N GLY A 63 -3.57 -3.82 -25.35
CA GLY A 63 -4.01 -5.19 -25.05
C GLY A 63 -3.95 -5.60 -23.58
N SER A 64 -3.98 -6.91 -23.36
CA SER A 64 -3.87 -7.55 -22.04
C SER A 64 -2.51 -8.21 -21.85
N ALA A 65 -2.10 -8.39 -20.60
CA ALA A 65 -0.93 -9.15 -20.20
C ALA A 65 -1.35 -10.32 -19.30
N THR A 66 -0.97 -11.54 -19.68
CA THR A 66 -1.08 -12.71 -18.82
C THR A 66 0.02 -12.68 -17.77
N VAL A 67 -0.35 -12.92 -16.52
CA VAL A 67 0.54 -12.90 -15.37
C VAL A 67 0.37 -14.19 -14.59
N SER A 68 1.42 -14.99 -14.54
CA SER A 68 1.48 -16.14 -13.65
C SER A 68 2.01 -15.72 -12.28
N TRP A 69 1.54 -16.38 -11.24
CA TRP A 69 1.95 -16.12 -9.86
C TRP A 69 2.16 -17.44 -9.11
N GLN A 70 3.09 -17.43 -8.15
CA GLN A 70 3.44 -18.59 -7.34
C GLN A 70 3.63 -18.18 -5.89
N VAL A 71 3.22 -19.05 -4.97
CA VAL A 71 3.46 -18.95 -3.52
C VAL A 71 4.14 -20.21 -3.03
N ALA A 72 5.20 -20.06 -2.24
CA ALA A 72 6.03 -21.15 -1.74
C ALA A 72 6.39 -20.98 -0.27
N ARG A 73 6.73 -22.10 0.40
CA ARG A 73 7.22 -22.12 1.79
C ARG A 73 8.67 -21.66 1.92
N ASP A 74 9.42 -21.72 0.83
CA ASP A 74 10.85 -21.42 0.80
C ASP A 74 11.19 -20.45 -0.35
N ALA A 75 12.24 -19.65 -0.14
CA ALA A 75 12.69 -18.64 -1.09
C ALA A 75 13.20 -19.21 -2.43
N LYS A 76 13.53 -20.51 -2.49
CA LYS A 76 13.99 -21.18 -3.72
C LYS A 76 12.85 -21.77 -4.53
N PHE A 77 11.60 -21.67 -4.04
CA PHE A 77 10.40 -22.27 -4.66
C PHE A 77 10.52 -23.79 -4.83
N GLY A 78 11.17 -24.48 -3.88
CA GLY A 78 11.17 -25.95 -3.84
C GLY A 78 9.83 -26.54 -3.37
N GLN A 79 9.07 -25.78 -2.59
CA GLN A 79 7.77 -26.17 -2.03
C GLN A 79 6.69 -25.14 -2.41
N ILE A 80 6.25 -25.18 -3.66
CA ILE A 80 5.12 -24.37 -4.14
C ILE A 80 3.83 -24.90 -3.52
N VAL A 81 3.09 -24.04 -2.82
CA VAL A 81 1.83 -24.36 -2.15
C VAL A 81 0.61 -23.83 -2.90
N SER A 82 0.78 -22.81 -3.73
CA SER A 82 -0.29 -22.25 -4.56
C SER A 82 0.31 -21.57 -5.79
N ARG A 83 -0.41 -21.59 -6.89
CA ARG A 83 -0.04 -20.93 -8.15
C ARG A 83 -1.28 -20.71 -9.00
N GLY A 84 -1.18 -19.77 -9.93
CA GLY A 84 -2.23 -19.55 -10.92
C GLY A 84 -1.80 -18.54 -11.97
N GLU A 85 -2.76 -18.17 -12.80
CA GLU A 85 -2.62 -17.16 -13.83
C GLU A 85 -3.79 -16.17 -13.73
N THR A 86 -3.54 -14.94 -14.15
CA THR A 86 -4.55 -13.89 -14.25
C THR A 86 -4.21 -12.97 -15.42
N GLU A 87 -5.18 -12.22 -15.89
CA GLU A 87 -4.98 -11.20 -16.93
C GLU A 87 -5.11 -9.81 -16.33
N THR A 88 -4.30 -8.89 -16.85
CA THR A 88 -4.44 -7.46 -16.56
C THR A 88 -4.34 -6.64 -17.85
N GLY A 89 -4.73 -5.38 -17.81
CA GLY A 89 -4.75 -4.50 -18.98
C GLY A 89 -4.95 -3.05 -18.62
N ALA A 90 -5.03 -2.20 -19.65
CA ALA A 90 -5.13 -0.74 -19.52
C ALA A 90 -6.31 -0.26 -18.65
N ALA A 91 -7.42 -1.02 -18.61
CA ALA A 91 -8.60 -0.67 -17.82
C ALA A 91 -8.28 -0.49 -16.31
N ARG A 92 -7.30 -1.24 -15.79
CA ARG A 92 -6.82 -1.18 -14.40
C ARG A 92 -5.35 -0.79 -14.27
N ASP A 93 -4.85 -0.08 -15.27
CA ASP A 93 -3.45 0.34 -15.38
C ASP A 93 -2.42 -0.82 -15.26
N PHE A 94 -2.76 -1.99 -15.83
CA PHE A 94 -1.92 -3.19 -15.79
C PHE A 94 -1.53 -3.65 -14.37
N THR A 95 -2.26 -3.21 -13.35
CA THR A 95 -2.13 -3.70 -11.97
C THR A 95 -2.71 -5.10 -11.84
N VAL A 96 -2.11 -5.90 -10.98
CA VAL A 96 -2.49 -7.29 -10.70
C VAL A 96 -2.81 -7.39 -9.23
N LYS A 97 -3.97 -7.96 -8.89
CA LYS A 97 -4.32 -8.35 -7.53
C LYS A 97 -4.87 -9.75 -7.50
N VAL A 98 -4.29 -10.58 -6.65
CA VAL A 98 -4.70 -11.96 -6.46
C VAL A 98 -4.96 -12.19 -4.97
N ASP A 99 -6.18 -12.59 -4.61
CA ASP A 99 -6.50 -13.07 -3.26
C ASP A 99 -6.21 -14.57 -3.19
N VAL A 100 -5.05 -14.94 -2.65
CA VAL A 100 -4.56 -16.33 -2.67
C VAL A 100 -5.15 -17.11 -1.48
N PRO A 101 -6.09 -18.05 -1.68
CA PRO A 101 -6.71 -18.79 -0.58
C PRO A 101 -5.92 -20.05 -0.21
N GLY A 102 -6.35 -20.71 0.87
CA GLY A 102 -5.88 -22.05 1.26
C GLY A 102 -4.49 -22.07 1.90
N LEU A 103 -4.02 -20.94 2.42
CA LEU A 103 -2.75 -20.83 3.13
C LEU A 103 -2.93 -21.23 4.61
N GLU A 104 -1.85 -21.69 5.24
CA GLU A 104 -1.85 -21.98 6.67
C GLU A 104 -1.83 -20.69 7.49
N PRO A 105 -2.54 -20.62 8.63
CA PRO A 105 -2.47 -19.49 9.55
C PRO A 105 -1.07 -19.21 10.10
N GLY A 106 -0.81 -17.94 10.41
CA GLY A 106 0.41 -17.49 11.12
C GLY A 106 1.71 -17.85 10.40
N THR A 107 1.68 -18.08 9.09
CA THR A 107 2.78 -18.67 8.33
C THR A 107 3.41 -17.63 7.41
N ALA A 108 4.74 -17.58 7.40
CA ALA A 108 5.48 -16.80 6.41
C ALA A 108 5.60 -17.56 5.08
N TYR A 109 5.37 -16.85 3.98
CA TYR A 109 5.47 -17.37 2.62
C TYR A 109 6.33 -16.47 1.75
N TYR A 110 6.82 -17.04 0.65
CA TYR A 110 7.47 -16.32 -0.44
C TYR A 110 6.59 -16.36 -1.68
N TYR A 111 6.60 -15.27 -2.45
CA TYR A 111 5.80 -15.19 -3.68
C TYR A 111 6.54 -14.46 -4.79
N ARG A 112 6.13 -14.73 -6.03
CA ARG A 112 6.65 -14.04 -7.22
C ARG A 112 5.64 -14.07 -8.35
N PHE A 113 5.85 -13.19 -9.33
CA PHE A 113 5.10 -13.11 -10.57
C PHE A 113 6.02 -13.38 -11.77
N GLU A 114 5.45 -13.88 -12.86
CA GLU A 114 6.12 -13.97 -14.17
C GLU A 114 5.17 -13.49 -15.27
N SER A 115 5.66 -12.59 -16.12
CA SER A 115 4.93 -12.03 -17.26
C SER A 115 5.92 -11.49 -18.29
N LEU A 116 5.55 -11.47 -19.57
CA LEU A 116 6.37 -10.93 -20.67
C LEU A 116 7.82 -11.45 -20.70
N GLY A 117 8.03 -12.73 -20.34
CA GLY A 117 9.36 -13.35 -20.30
C GLY A 117 10.26 -12.93 -19.13
N ALA A 118 9.72 -12.14 -18.18
CA ALA A 118 10.42 -11.66 -17.01
C ALA A 118 9.81 -12.21 -15.71
N ARG A 119 10.59 -12.20 -14.64
CA ARG A 119 10.18 -12.62 -13.28
C ARG A 119 10.34 -11.45 -12.32
N SER A 120 9.36 -11.23 -11.46
CA SER A 120 9.40 -10.14 -10.47
C SER A 120 10.49 -10.36 -9.41
N ALA A 121 10.76 -9.32 -8.62
CA ALA A 121 11.44 -9.47 -7.35
C ALA A 121 10.72 -10.49 -6.45
N LEU A 122 11.48 -11.16 -5.57
CA LEU A 122 10.97 -12.13 -4.62
C LEU A 122 10.25 -11.44 -3.47
N GLY A 123 8.93 -11.58 -3.37
CA GLY A 123 8.16 -11.09 -2.24
C GLY A 123 8.15 -12.05 -1.05
N ARG A 124 7.98 -11.50 0.15
CA ARG A 124 7.71 -12.21 1.41
C ARG A 124 6.40 -11.68 1.99
N THR A 125 5.59 -12.59 2.52
CA THR A 125 4.31 -12.26 3.15
C THR A 125 4.05 -13.14 4.36
N ARG A 126 2.98 -12.86 5.10
CA ARG A 126 2.56 -13.63 6.27
C ARG A 126 1.04 -13.63 6.40
N THR A 127 0.45 -14.80 6.65
CA THR A 127 -0.97 -14.91 7.02
C THR A 127 -1.18 -14.59 8.50
N LEU A 128 -2.39 -14.18 8.86
CA LEU A 128 -2.73 -13.93 10.26
C LEU A 128 -2.77 -15.24 11.07
N PRO A 129 -2.30 -15.24 12.32
CA PRO A 129 -2.47 -16.38 13.22
C PRO A 129 -3.92 -16.51 13.73
N ARG A 130 -4.36 -17.72 14.03
CA ARG A 130 -5.69 -17.98 14.64
C ARG A 130 -5.67 -17.96 16.17
N ASP A 131 -4.56 -18.36 16.77
CA ASP A 131 -4.35 -18.50 18.21
C ASP A 131 -2.85 -18.51 18.54
N GLY A 132 -2.52 -18.63 19.83
CA GLY A 132 -1.15 -18.91 20.30
C GLY A 132 -0.17 -17.76 20.10
N VAL A 133 -0.66 -16.53 20.00
CA VAL A 133 0.16 -15.36 19.70
C VAL A 133 0.69 -14.76 21.00
N SER A 134 1.96 -14.99 21.30
CA SER A 134 2.61 -14.40 22.48
C SER A 134 3.14 -12.98 22.25
N ARG A 135 3.25 -12.55 20.99
CA ARG A 135 3.80 -11.24 20.60
C ARG A 135 3.25 -10.78 19.26
N LEU A 136 3.04 -9.48 19.13
CA LEU A 136 2.76 -8.78 17.88
C LEU A 136 3.78 -7.66 17.67
N ARG A 137 4.35 -7.54 16.46
CA ARG A 137 5.22 -6.44 16.05
C ARG A 137 4.72 -5.79 14.78
N LEU A 138 4.34 -4.53 14.87
CA LEU A 138 3.86 -3.72 13.77
C LEU A 138 4.86 -2.61 13.47
N GLY A 139 5.15 -2.37 12.19
CA GLY A 139 5.65 -1.07 11.75
C GLY A 139 4.47 -0.15 11.51
N VAL A 140 4.52 1.10 11.97
CA VAL A 140 3.43 2.07 11.79
C VAL A 140 4.00 3.31 11.10
N VAL A 141 3.37 3.73 10.00
CA VAL A 141 3.82 4.83 9.14
C VAL A 141 2.62 5.58 8.56
N SER A 142 2.82 6.84 8.21
CA SER A 142 1.91 7.72 7.48
C SER A 142 2.70 8.86 6.84
N CYS A 143 2.04 9.72 6.08
CA CYS A 143 2.60 11.00 5.60
C CYS A 143 3.90 10.84 4.81
N SER A 144 3.85 10.01 3.76
CA SER A 144 5.00 9.62 2.95
C SER A 144 5.31 10.62 1.83
N ASN A 145 5.33 11.93 2.11
CA ASN A 145 5.49 12.98 1.09
C ASN A 145 6.82 12.84 0.34
N LEU A 146 6.78 12.24 -0.86
CA LEU A 146 7.94 11.89 -1.67
C LEU A 146 8.83 13.10 -2.00
N PRO A 147 8.28 14.26 -2.41
CA PRO A 147 9.05 15.49 -2.57
C PRO A 147 9.85 15.95 -1.35
N GLN A 148 9.34 15.71 -0.12
CA GLN A 148 9.89 16.26 1.12
C GLN A 148 11.03 15.43 1.72
N GLY A 149 11.32 14.24 1.18
CA GLY A 149 12.43 13.45 1.69
C GLY A 149 12.60 12.07 1.06
N TYR A 150 13.72 11.43 1.40
CA TYR A 150 13.95 10.03 1.08
C TYR A 150 13.24 9.13 2.08
N PHE A 151 12.77 7.97 1.62
CA PHE A 151 12.04 7.00 2.44
C PHE A 151 12.95 6.14 3.33
N ASN A 152 13.87 6.79 4.05
CA ASN A 152 14.80 6.14 4.99
C ASN A 152 14.07 5.34 6.08
N ALA A 153 12.89 5.80 6.50
CA ALA A 153 12.05 5.05 7.44
C ALA A 153 11.57 3.71 6.85
N TYR A 154 11.18 3.69 5.58
CA TYR A 154 10.86 2.45 4.86
C TYR A 154 12.08 1.55 4.73
N ALA A 155 13.25 2.11 4.40
CA ALA A 155 14.50 1.36 4.35
C ALA A 155 14.80 0.65 5.70
N CYS A 156 14.58 1.35 6.82
CA CYS A 156 14.75 0.78 8.16
C CYS A 156 13.75 -0.35 8.44
N LEU A 157 12.48 -0.17 8.08
CA LEU A 157 11.44 -1.20 8.27
C LEU A 157 11.67 -2.43 7.38
N ALA A 158 12.13 -2.24 6.14
CA ALA A 158 12.39 -3.32 5.22
C ALA A 158 13.52 -4.25 5.70
N ARG A 159 14.51 -3.71 6.42
CA ARG A 159 15.60 -4.50 7.05
C ARG A 159 15.13 -5.34 8.26
N ARG A 160 13.90 -5.13 8.76
CA ARG A 160 13.39 -5.84 9.93
C ARG A 160 12.56 -7.07 9.56
N ALA A 161 13.20 -8.23 9.45
CA ALA A 161 12.50 -9.49 9.18
C ALA A 161 11.53 -9.96 10.29
N ASP A 162 11.52 -9.30 11.46
CA ASP A 162 10.77 -9.69 12.65
C ASP A 162 9.41 -8.96 12.82
N LEU A 163 9.01 -8.14 11.85
CA LEU A 163 7.69 -7.51 11.80
C LEU A 163 6.64 -8.50 11.27
N ASP A 164 5.44 -8.45 11.86
CA ASP A 164 4.30 -9.26 11.47
C ASP A 164 3.49 -8.60 10.34
N ALA A 165 3.40 -7.26 10.35
CA ALA A 165 2.78 -6.45 9.31
C ALA A 165 3.25 -4.98 9.39
N ILE A 166 2.99 -4.22 8.33
CA ILE A 166 3.07 -2.75 8.32
C ILE A 166 1.66 -2.16 8.33
N LEU A 167 1.40 -1.23 9.24
CA LEU A 167 0.23 -0.37 9.22
C LEU A 167 0.59 0.94 8.51
N HIS A 168 -0.11 1.26 7.42
CA HIS A 168 -0.04 2.58 6.80
C HIS A 168 -1.34 3.35 7.10
N LEU A 169 -1.23 4.47 7.81
CA LEU A 169 -2.38 5.19 8.37
C LEU A 169 -2.93 6.31 7.47
N GLY A 170 -2.38 6.46 6.27
CA GLY A 170 -2.83 7.41 5.25
C GLY A 170 -1.73 8.35 4.80
N ASP A 171 -2.01 9.18 3.80
CA ASP A 171 -1.05 10.02 3.10
C ASP A 171 0.09 9.21 2.47
N TYR A 172 -0.26 8.12 1.80
CA TYR A 172 0.67 7.32 1.03
C TYR A 172 1.20 8.10 -0.17
N ILE A 173 0.34 8.94 -0.76
CA ILE A 173 0.69 9.93 -1.79
C ILE A 173 0.23 11.31 -1.37
N TYR A 174 0.76 12.33 -2.05
CA TYR A 174 0.30 13.72 -2.00
C TYR A 174 -0.05 14.17 -3.41
N GLU A 175 -1.00 15.08 -3.56
CA GLU A 175 -1.67 15.54 -4.79
C GLU A 175 -1.01 16.72 -5.49
N TYR A 176 -0.22 17.48 -4.75
CA TYR A 176 0.30 18.77 -5.19
C TYR A 176 1.22 18.72 -6.41
N PRO A 177 1.30 19.81 -7.20
CA PRO A 177 2.42 20.06 -8.11
C PRO A 177 3.73 20.30 -7.36
N ASN A 178 4.83 20.39 -8.11
CA ASN A 178 6.07 20.96 -7.61
C ASN A 178 5.85 22.41 -7.17
N LYS A 179 6.71 22.88 -6.25
CA LYS A 179 6.57 24.12 -5.47
C LYS A 179 5.57 23.99 -4.31
N GLY A 180 5.66 24.91 -3.37
CA GLY A 180 4.84 24.87 -2.15
C GLY A 180 5.04 23.56 -1.39
N TYR A 181 3.93 22.91 -1.02
CA TYR A 181 3.95 21.68 -0.23
C TYR A 181 4.50 20.44 -0.99
N GLY A 182 4.48 20.48 -2.32
CA GLY A 182 5.05 19.45 -3.19
C GLY A 182 6.44 19.76 -3.74
N ASP A 183 7.17 20.75 -3.19
CA ASP A 183 8.49 21.15 -3.72
C ASP A 183 9.57 20.09 -3.52
N GLY A 184 9.84 19.34 -4.59
CA GLY A 184 10.90 18.32 -4.64
C GLY A 184 12.17 18.81 -5.34
N THR A 185 12.26 20.09 -5.69
CA THR A 185 13.34 20.64 -6.55
C THR A 185 14.72 20.38 -5.96
N ALA A 186 14.89 20.58 -4.65
CA ALA A 186 16.18 20.41 -3.97
C ALA A 186 16.69 18.97 -3.97
N LEU A 187 15.80 17.99 -4.07
CA LEU A 187 16.11 16.55 -4.02
C LEU A 187 15.98 15.86 -5.38
N GLY A 188 15.57 16.58 -6.42
CA GLY A 188 15.23 15.98 -7.72
C GLY A 188 14.03 15.04 -7.66
N ARG A 189 13.16 15.21 -6.66
CA ARG A 189 11.96 14.37 -6.41
C ARG A 189 10.69 15.14 -6.79
N ILE A 190 10.72 15.75 -7.97
CA ILE A 190 9.62 16.55 -8.53
C ILE A 190 8.39 15.65 -8.73
N PRO A 191 7.19 16.03 -8.27
CA PRO A 191 5.97 15.28 -8.51
C PRO A 191 5.74 14.92 -9.98
N SER A 192 5.25 13.71 -10.23
CA SER A 192 4.87 13.23 -11.56
C SER A 192 3.41 12.74 -11.51
N PRO A 193 2.49 13.32 -12.30
CA PRO A 193 2.70 14.51 -13.14
C PRO A 193 2.97 15.76 -12.28
N ASP A 194 3.68 16.75 -12.84
CA ASP A 194 3.96 18.03 -12.17
C ASP A 194 2.75 18.99 -12.29
N LYS A 195 1.65 18.59 -11.65
CA LYS A 195 0.38 19.32 -11.56
C LYS A 195 -0.42 18.79 -10.35
N GLU A 196 -1.48 19.51 -10.01
CA GLU A 196 -2.52 19.03 -9.09
C GLU A 196 -3.20 17.77 -9.66
N MET A 197 -3.33 16.72 -8.85
CA MET A 197 -3.99 15.48 -9.27
C MET A 197 -5.51 15.64 -9.27
N VAL A 198 -6.15 15.47 -10.43
CA VAL A 198 -7.62 15.53 -10.52
C VAL A 198 -8.17 14.32 -11.29
N ALA A 199 -7.54 13.97 -12.41
CA ALA A 199 -7.99 12.86 -13.25
C ALA A 199 -7.43 11.52 -12.77
N LEU A 200 -8.11 10.41 -13.10
CA LEU A 200 -7.67 9.04 -12.78
C LEU A 200 -6.23 8.77 -13.20
N GLN A 201 -5.83 9.25 -14.38
CA GLN A 201 -4.48 9.07 -14.89
C GLN A 201 -3.43 9.80 -14.02
N ASP A 202 -3.78 10.94 -13.45
CA ASP A 202 -2.90 11.72 -12.57
C ASP A 202 -2.60 10.93 -11.28
N TYR A 203 -3.65 10.37 -10.65
CA TYR A 203 -3.51 9.53 -9.46
C TYR A 203 -2.71 8.25 -9.76
N ARG A 204 -2.94 7.60 -10.90
CA ARG A 204 -2.17 6.42 -11.32
C ARG A 204 -0.70 6.74 -11.50
N GLU A 205 -0.37 7.85 -12.16
CA GLU A 205 1.01 8.28 -12.35
C GLU A 205 1.69 8.67 -11.04
N ARG A 206 0.98 9.30 -10.10
CA ARG A 206 1.51 9.61 -8.77
C ARG A 206 1.77 8.34 -7.96
N HIS A 207 0.83 7.39 -7.95
CA HIS A 207 1.08 6.08 -7.34
C HIS A 207 2.26 5.37 -7.99
N ALA A 208 2.40 5.43 -9.31
CA ALA A 208 3.54 4.89 -10.04
C ALA A 208 4.86 5.49 -9.56
N GLN A 209 4.91 6.83 -9.41
CA GLN A 209 6.09 7.52 -8.90
C GLN A 209 6.47 7.05 -7.50
N TYR A 210 5.50 6.97 -6.58
CA TYR A 210 5.74 6.57 -5.19
C TYR A 210 6.10 5.09 -5.06
N LYS A 211 5.57 4.23 -5.93
CA LYS A 211 5.92 2.80 -6.00
C LYS A 211 7.20 2.51 -6.78
N ALA A 212 7.73 3.48 -7.53
CA ALA A 212 9.03 3.38 -8.19
C ALA A 212 10.20 3.65 -7.22
N ASP A 213 9.94 4.24 -6.04
CA ASP A 213 10.97 4.48 -5.03
C ASP A 213 11.56 3.15 -4.50
N PRO A 214 12.90 2.97 -4.48
CA PRO A 214 13.51 1.70 -4.08
C PRO A 214 13.19 1.25 -2.65
N ASP A 215 13.12 2.19 -1.70
CA ASP A 215 12.84 1.86 -0.30
C ASP A 215 11.35 1.54 -0.10
N SER A 216 10.47 2.20 -0.86
CA SER A 216 9.06 1.82 -0.99
C SER A 216 8.91 0.39 -1.52
N GLN A 217 9.60 0.03 -2.60
CA GLN A 217 9.55 -1.33 -3.14
C GLN A 217 10.07 -2.35 -2.15
N GLU A 218 11.19 -2.07 -1.47
CA GLU A 218 11.82 -3.02 -0.56
C GLU A 218 10.95 -3.27 0.69
N VAL A 219 10.28 -2.26 1.24
CA VAL A 219 9.36 -2.48 2.37
C VAL A 219 8.11 -3.27 1.95
N HIS A 220 7.51 -2.96 0.80
CA HIS A 220 6.34 -3.68 0.26
C HIS A 220 6.67 -5.13 -0.10
N ARG A 221 7.89 -5.37 -0.59
CA ARG A 221 8.38 -6.72 -0.90
C ARG A 221 8.55 -7.57 0.36
N GLN A 222 8.89 -6.98 1.50
CA GLN A 222 9.28 -7.72 2.72
C GLN A 222 8.12 -8.09 3.65
N HIS A 223 7.05 -7.29 3.66
CA HIS A 223 6.00 -7.36 4.68
C HIS A 223 4.60 -7.27 4.08
N PRO A 224 3.59 -7.93 4.69
CA PRO A 224 2.21 -7.64 4.36
C PRO A 224 1.81 -6.25 4.91
N PHE A 225 1.15 -5.46 4.07
CA PHE A 225 0.63 -4.15 4.41
C PHE A 225 -0.86 -4.22 4.77
N ILE A 226 -1.22 -3.55 5.87
CA ILE A 226 -2.59 -3.27 6.29
C ILE A 226 -2.73 -1.76 6.21
N VAL A 227 -3.50 -1.26 5.25
CA VAL A 227 -3.51 0.17 4.90
C VAL A 227 -4.89 0.77 5.03
N THR A 228 -4.90 2.08 5.26
CA THR A 228 -6.05 2.96 5.02
C THR A 228 -5.56 4.23 4.35
N TRP A 229 -6.47 4.98 3.72
CA TRP A 229 -6.19 6.32 3.22
C TRP A 229 -6.40 7.36 4.32
N ASP A 230 -5.79 8.52 4.14
CA ASP A 230 -6.22 9.78 4.75
C ASP A 230 -6.70 10.74 3.63
N ASP A 231 -6.52 12.05 3.76
CA ASP A 231 -7.03 13.02 2.79
C ASP A 231 -6.18 13.08 1.53
N HIS A 232 -4.85 13.05 1.61
CA HIS A 232 -3.98 13.30 0.46
C HIS A 232 -3.97 12.19 -0.60
N GLU A 233 -4.56 11.03 -0.31
CA GLU A 233 -4.98 10.08 -1.36
C GLU A 233 -6.03 10.64 -2.32
N PHE A 234 -6.74 11.67 -1.90
CA PHE A 234 -7.75 12.42 -2.63
C PHE A 234 -7.25 13.84 -2.88
N THR A 235 -7.30 14.68 -1.85
CA THR A 235 -6.79 16.04 -1.77
C THR A 235 -6.96 16.57 -0.35
N ASN A 236 -6.12 17.51 0.06
CA ASN A 236 -6.02 18.04 1.42
C ASN A 236 -7.38 18.34 2.06
N ASN A 237 -7.53 17.89 3.32
CA ASN A 237 -8.72 18.04 4.15
C ASN A 237 -10.03 17.50 3.53
N ALA A 238 -9.95 16.40 2.75
CA ALA A 238 -11.13 15.75 2.20
C ALA A 238 -12.14 15.27 3.27
N TRP A 239 -13.42 15.36 2.91
CA TRP A 239 -14.57 14.79 3.61
C TRP A 239 -15.53 14.17 2.59
N ARG A 240 -16.65 13.56 3.03
CA ARG A 240 -17.50 12.75 2.13
C ARG A 240 -18.02 13.50 0.90
N GLY A 241 -18.24 14.82 1.04
CA GLY A 241 -18.88 15.70 0.05
C GLY A 241 -17.97 16.77 -0.58
N GLY A 242 -16.71 16.90 -0.17
CA GLY A 242 -15.78 17.88 -0.72
C GLY A 242 -14.39 17.79 -0.10
N ALA A 243 -13.58 18.81 -0.30
CA ALA A 243 -12.27 18.96 0.32
C ALA A 243 -11.88 20.45 0.31
N GLU A 244 -10.94 20.84 1.17
CA GLU A 244 -10.42 22.22 1.19
C GLU A 244 -9.67 22.53 -0.12
N ASN A 245 -8.85 21.59 -0.59
CA ASN A 245 -8.05 21.74 -1.80
C ASN A 245 -8.78 21.10 -3.01
N HIS A 246 -10.06 21.43 -3.19
CA HIS A 246 -10.85 21.09 -4.38
C HIS A 246 -11.70 22.28 -4.85
N ASP A 247 -11.49 22.73 -6.08
CA ASP A 247 -12.21 23.88 -6.65
C ASP A 247 -12.81 23.56 -8.04
N PRO A 248 -14.14 23.31 -8.13
CA PRO A 248 -14.82 23.09 -9.40
C PRO A 248 -14.72 24.27 -10.37
N ASP A 249 -14.61 25.50 -9.87
CA ASP A 249 -14.56 26.72 -10.68
C ASP A 249 -13.18 26.95 -11.31
N GLN A 250 -12.14 26.29 -10.78
CA GLN A 250 -10.79 26.26 -11.36
C GLN A 250 -10.59 25.09 -12.34
N GLY A 251 -11.66 24.42 -12.75
CA GLY A 251 -11.62 23.37 -13.76
C GLY A 251 -11.27 21.98 -13.21
N GLU A 252 -11.30 21.78 -11.89
CA GLU A 252 -11.11 20.45 -11.27
C GLU A 252 -12.36 19.56 -11.38
N GLY A 253 -13.47 20.13 -11.84
CA GLY A 253 -14.73 19.43 -12.07
C GLY A 253 -15.45 19.05 -10.78
N ALA A 254 -16.44 18.17 -10.91
CA ALA A 254 -17.24 17.74 -9.77
C ALA A 254 -16.41 16.88 -8.80
N TRP A 255 -16.52 17.16 -7.51
CA TRP A 255 -15.85 16.39 -6.44
C TRP A 255 -16.08 14.87 -6.57
N SER A 256 -17.30 14.46 -6.92
CA SER A 256 -17.63 13.04 -7.10
C SER A 256 -16.78 12.34 -8.17
N ILE A 257 -16.33 13.06 -9.20
CA ILE A 257 -15.47 12.53 -10.26
C ILE A 257 -14.03 12.38 -9.77
N ARG A 258 -13.47 13.40 -9.11
CA ARG A 258 -12.13 13.36 -8.50
C ARG A 258 -12.05 12.26 -7.44
N LYS A 259 -13.06 12.19 -6.57
CA LYS A 259 -13.18 11.16 -5.54
C LYS A 259 -13.19 9.74 -6.11
N ALA A 260 -14.01 9.49 -7.14
CA ALA A 260 -14.05 8.19 -7.80
C ALA A 260 -12.72 7.82 -8.48
N ALA A 261 -12.04 8.81 -9.08
CA ALA A 261 -10.72 8.62 -9.67
C ALA A 261 -9.66 8.24 -8.63
N ALA A 262 -9.63 8.94 -7.49
CA ALA A 262 -8.75 8.65 -6.37
C ALA A 262 -9.00 7.25 -5.77
N GLU A 263 -10.26 6.91 -5.46
CA GLU A 263 -10.63 5.59 -4.94
C GLU A 263 -10.21 4.47 -5.89
N GLN A 264 -10.51 4.62 -7.19
CA GLN A 264 -10.14 3.63 -8.19
C GLN A 264 -8.62 3.44 -8.26
N ALA A 265 -7.84 4.52 -8.32
CA ALA A 265 -6.38 4.43 -8.34
C ALA A 265 -5.84 3.79 -7.06
N TYR A 266 -6.37 4.16 -5.89
CA TYR A 266 -5.93 3.60 -4.62
C TYR A 266 -6.18 2.09 -4.55
N TYR A 267 -7.37 1.63 -4.93
CA TYR A 267 -7.65 0.19 -5.01
C TYR A 267 -6.77 -0.51 -6.05
N GLU A 268 -6.50 0.08 -7.21
CA GLU A 268 -5.61 -0.49 -8.21
C GLU A 268 -4.17 -0.65 -7.70
N TRP A 269 -3.65 0.32 -6.96
CA TRP A 269 -2.23 0.44 -6.62
C TRP A 269 -1.84 -0.03 -5.22
N MET A 270 -2.81 -0.30 -4.35
CA MET A 270 -2.57 -0.79 -3.00
C MET A 270 -2.99 -2.26 -2.84
N PRO A 271 -2.29 -3.06 -2.01
CA PRO A 271 -2.56 -4.50 -1.87
C PRO A 271 -3.77 -4.78 -0.96
N ILE A 272 -4.92 -4.22 -1.33
CA ILE A 272 -6.18 -4.27 -0.57
C ILE A 272 -7.16 -5.19 -1.28
N ARG A 273 -7.92 -5.95 -0.50
CA ARG A 273 -8.99 -6.80 -1.01
C ARG A 273 -10.17 -5.92 -1.43
N GLU A 274 -10.56 -6.05 -2.70
CA GLU A 274 -11.78 -5.42 -3.20
C GLU A 274 -12.99 -6.31 -2.88
N ASP A 275 -14.07 -5.70 -2.42
CA ASP A 275 -15.37 -6.38 -2.35
C ASP A 275 -15.98 -6.43 -3.75
N ALA A 276 -15.84 -7.59 -4.40
CA ALA A 276 -16.35 -7.82 -5.75
C ALA A 276 -17.88 -7.73 -5.86
N GLN A 277 -18.62 -7.83 -4.74
CA GLN A 277 -20.08 -7.84 -4.74
C GLN A 277 -20.67 -6.44 -4.62
N THR A 278 -20.15 -5.63 -3.69
CA THR A 278 -20.75 -4.33 -3.39
C THR A 278 -20.18 -3.20 -4.25
N LYS A 279 -18.94 -3.35 -4.73
CA LYS A 279 -18.13 -2.25 -5.33
C LYS A 279 -18.11 -0.97 -4.47
N GLN A 280 -18.57 -1.04 -3.22
CA GLN A 280 -18.53 0.08 -2.31
C GLN A 280 -17.12 0.20 -1.76
N SER A 281 -16.62 1.42 -1.74
CA SER A 281 -15.30 1.79 -1.22
C SER A 281 -15.29 1.66 0.31
N ARG A 282 -15.37 0.43 0.81
CA ARG A 282 -15.26 0.14 2.24
C ARG A 282 -13.81 -0.15 2.59
N ILE A 283 -13.11 0.87 3.09
CA ILE A 283 -11.72 0.75 3.52
C ILE A 283 -11.58 0.29 4.98
N TYR A 284 -12.61 0.44 5.80
CA TYR A 284 -12.52 0.02 7.20
C TYR A 284 -12.69 -1.50 7.34
N ARG A 285 -11.80 -2.12 8.12
CA ARG A 285 -11.64 -3.58 8.24
C ARG A 285 -11.09 -3.95 9.62
N ALA A 286 -11.26 -5.21 10.03
CA ALA A 286 -10.71 -5.73 11.28
C ALA A 286 -9.73 -6.89 11.01
N PHE A 287 -8.58 -6.87 11.68
CA PHE A 287 -7.51 -7.85 11.55
C PHE A 287 -7.22 -8.51 12.90
N ARG A 288 -7.47 -9.81 13.00
CA ARG A 288 -7.30 -10.57 14.23
C ARG A 288 -5.93 -11.25 14.25
N PHE A 289 -5.12 -10.90 15.24
CA PHE A 289 -3.85 -11.55 15.53
C PHE A 289 -4.04 -12.53 16.69
N GLY A 290 -4.65 -13.68 16.37
CA GLY A 290 -4.98 -14.73 17.32
C GLY A 290 -5.88 -14.25 18.46
N ASP A 291 -5.53 -14.61 19.68
CA ASP A 291 -6.13 -14.17 20.94
C ASP A 291 -5.38 -12.98 21.57
N LEU A 292 -4.34 -12.46 20.91
CA LEU A 292 -3.56 -11.34 21.46
C LEU A 292 -4.20 -9.99 21.15
N ALA A 293 -4.50 -9.70 19.89
CA ALA A 293 -4.96 -8.37 19.50
C ALA A 293 -5.95 -8.43 18.33
N THR A 294 -6.89 -7.48 18.31
CA THR A 294 -7.64 -7.11 17.10
C THR A 294 -7.30 -5.68 16.72
N VAL A 295 -6.89 -5.48 15.47
CA VAL A 295 -6.63 -4.15 14.88
C VAL A 295 -7.84 -3.77 14.03
N PHE A 296 -8.53 -2.70 14.40
CA PHE A 296 -9.64 -2.12 13.63
C PHE A 296 -9.09 -0.94 12.83
N MET A 297 -8.97 -1.11 11.52
CA MET A 297 -8.61 -0.04 10.60
C MET A 297 -9.86 0.76 10.29
N LEU A 298 -9.81 2.07 10.52
CA LEU A 298 -10.93 3.00 10.33
C LEU A 298 -10.74 3.87 9.07
N ASP A 299 -11.83 4.57 8.76
CA ASP A 299 -11.94 5.60 7.74
C ASP A 299 -12.47 6.82 8.48
N THR A 300 -11.69 7.89 8.52
CA THR A 300 -12.09 9.17 9.12
C THR A 300 -12.11 10.28 8.07
N ARG A 301 -12.38 9.93 6.80
CA ARG A 301 -12.32 10.84 5.65
C ARG A 301 -13.52 10.71 4.72
N ILE A 302 -13.69 9.61 4.01
CA ILE A 302 -14.60 9.60 2.84
C ILE A 302 -15.94 8.92 3.12
N VAL A 303 -15.97 7.91 3.99
CA VAL A 303 -17.18 7.14 4.23
C VAL A 303 -18.25 7.97 4.95
N GLY A 304 -17.93 8.47 6.14
CA GLY A 304 -18.94 9.08 7.01
C GLY A 304 -18.71 10.53 7.39
N ARG A 305 -17.51 11.06 7.14
CA ARG A 305 -17.08 12.36 7.66
C ARG A 305 -17.92 13.53 7.14
N ASP A 306 -18.43 14.34 8.06
CA ASP A 306 -18.96 15.67 7.80
C ASP A 306 -17.87 16.72 7.60
N GLU A 307 -18.16 17.76 6.82
CA GLU A 307 -17.26 18.89 6.61
C GLU A 307 -16.73 19.46 7.94
N GLN A 308 -15.45 19.79 7.95
CA GLN A 308 -14.77 20.45 9.05
C GLN A 308 -15.40 21.82 9.28
N VAL A 309 -15.55 22.20 10.55
CA VAL A 309 -16.08 23.52 10.92
C VAL A 309 -14.95 24.44 11.33
N LEU A 310 -15.22 25.75 11.34
CA LEU A 310 -14.28 26.72 11.86
C LEU A 310 -14.03 26.47 13.34
N ARG A 311 -12.76 26.53 13.75
CA ARG A 311 -12.32 26.30 15.13
C ARG A 311 -13.03 27.17 16.17
N ASP A 312 -13.36 28.41 15.79
CA ASP A 312 -14.03 29.37 16.68
C ASP A 312 -15.56 29.23 16.67
N ASP A 313 -16.14 28.42 15.78
CA ASP A 313 -17.58 28.09 15.79
C ASP A 313 -17.85 26.93 16.76
N THR A 314 -17.85 27.24 18.05
CA THR A 314 -18.06 26.24 19.10
C THR A 314 -19.43 25.58 19.02
N ALA A 315 -20.45 26.29 18.52
CA ALA A 315 -21.78 25.72 18.38
C ALA A 315 -21.81 24.64 17.29
N ALA A 316 -21.07 24.85 16.19
CA ALA A 316 -20.94 23.86 15.14
C ALA A 316 -20.03 22.67 15.54
N VAL A 317 -18.99 22.90 16.34
CA VAL A 317 -18.13 21.83 16.86
C VAL A 317 -18.90 20.86 17.76
N GLU A 318 -19.71 21.38 18.68
CA GLU A 318 -20.47 20.60 19.69
C GLU A 318 -21.84 20.13 19.15
N LEU A 319 -22.07 20.20 17.84
CA LEU A 319 -23.32 19.78 17.22
C LEU A 319 -23.39 18.24 17.14
N ALA A 320 -24.20 17.64 18.02
CA ALA A 320 -24.36 16.19 18.19
C ALA A 320 -24.77 15.37 16.93
N GLY A 321 -25.08 16.03 15.81
CA GLY A 321 -25.41 15.39 14.53
C GLY A 321 -24.25 15.28 13.55
N ARG A 322 -23.05 15.73 13.92
CA ARG A 322 -21.85 15.65 13.07
C ARG A 322 -21.11 14.36 13.31
N HIS A 323 -20.64 13.76 12.21
CA HIS A 323 -19.99 12.46 12.22
C HIS A 323 -18.58 12.55 11.65
N LEU A 324 -17.65 11.84 12.29
CA LEU A 324 -16.33 11.55 11.72
C LEU A 324 -16.33 10.21 10.98
N LEU A 325 -16.85 9.17 11.62
CA LEU A 325 -16.94 7.80 11.07
C LEU A 325 -18.25 7.56 10.31
N GLY A 326 -19.33 8.23 10.71
CA GLY A 326 -20.68 7.96 10.23
C GLY A 326 -21.34 6.78 10.94
N ALA A 327 -22.67 6.80 11.01
CA ALA A 327 -23.45 5.86 11.81
C ALA A 327 -23.23 4.38 11.45
N GLU A 328 -23.00 4.06 10.16
CA GLU A 328 -22.76 2.68 9.74
C GLU A 328 -21.43 2.14 10.27
N GLN A 329 -20.36 2.92 10.16
CA GLN A 329 -19.04 2.52 10.63
C GLN A 329 -18.96 2.51 12.16
N GLU A 330 -19.63 3.44 12.85
CA GLU A 330 -19.75 3.43 14.31
C GLU A 330 -20.42 2.14 14.80
N ARG A 331 -21.54 1.76 14.18
CA ARG A 331 -22.23 0.49 14.49
C ARG A 331 -21.35 -0.71 14.18
N TRP A 332 -20.70 -0.74 13.01
CA TRP A 332 -19.76 -1.80 12.65
C TRP A 332 -18.63 -1.90 13.69
N LEU A 333 -18.04 -0.78 14.11
CA LEU A 333 -16.94 -0.77 15.08
C LEU A 333 -17.40 -1.34 16.43
N ALA A 334 -18.58 -0.94 16.90
CA ALA A 334 -19.16 -1.49 18.13
C ALA A 334 -19.37 -3.01 18.03
N GLU A 335 -19.91 -3.51 16.91
CA GLU A 335 -20.08 -4.94 16.66
C GLU A 335 -18.75 -5.70 16.61
N GLN A 336 -17.73 -5.12 15.98
CA GLN A 336 -16.39 -5.70 15.89
C GLN A 336 -15.68 -5.72 17.25
N MET A 337 -15.84 -4.69 18.08
CA MET A 337 -15.32 -4.68 19.46
C MET A 337 -15.99 -5.76 20.32
N VAL A 338 -17.32 -5.91 20.23
CA VAL A 338 -18.04 -7.01 20.91
C VAL A 338 -17.52 -8.36 20.44
N THR A 339 -17.31 -8.52 19.13
CA THR A 339 -16.76 -9.75 18.54
C THR A 339 -15.33 -10.03 19.04
N SER A 340 -14.49 -9.00 19.16
CA SER A 340 -13.14 -9.10 19.67
C SER A 340 -13.09 -9.57 21.14
N VAL A 341 -13.97 -9.01 21.99
CA VAL A 341 -14.12 -9.44 23.39
C VAL A 341 -14.58 -10.90 23.46
N ARG A 342 -15.53 -11.34 22.63
CA ARG A 342 -15.95 -12.75 22.56
C ARG A 342 -14.81 -13.68 22.14
N ASN A 343 -13.94 -13.20 21.25
CA ASN A 343 -12.73 -13.89 20.82
C ASN A 343 -11.60 -13.86 21.85
N LYS A 344 -11.83 -13.23 23.02
CA LYS A 344 -10.86 -13.09 24.11
C LYS A 344 -9.57 -12.38 23.71
N ALA A 345 -9.64 -11.46 22.74
CA ALA A 345 -8.50 -10.65 22.38
C ALA A 345 -8.03 -9.82 23.58
N ALA A 346 -6.75 -9.92 23.94
CA ALA A 346 -6.18 -9.15 25.04
C ALA A 346 -6.09 -7.64 24.74
N TRP A 347 -5.97 -7.27 23.46
CA TRP A 347 -5.84 -5.89 23.00
C TRP A 347 -6.83 -5.55 21.89
N ASN A 348 -7.39 -4.34 21.97
CA ASN A 348 -8.16 -3.71 20.92
C ASN A 348 -7.38 -2.48 20.45
N VAL A 349 -7.01 -2.43 19.18
CA VAL A 349 -6.17 -1.37 18.60
C VAL A 349 -6.94 -0.66 17.50
N LEU A 350 -7.07 0.66 17.58
CA LEU A 350 -7.62 1.48 16.51
C LEU A 350 -6.50 1.97 15.60
N GLY A 351 -6.48 1.52 14.35
CA GLY A 351 -5.64 2.08 13.30
C GLY A 351 -6.45 3.13 12.54
N GLN A 352 -6.07 4.39 12.65
CA GLN A 352 -6.82 5.52 12.10
C GLN A 352 -5.91 6.72 11.88
N GLN A 353 -6.44 7.72 11.19
CA GLN A 353 -5.70 8.79 10.53
C GLN A 353 -5.34 9.95 11.47
N VAL A 354 -6.30 10.39 12.29
CA VAL A 354 -6.24 11.70 12.97
C VAL A 354 -6.15 11.61 14.50
N MET A 355 -5.92 12.72 15.17
CA MET A 355 -5.53 12.71 16.58
C MET A 355 -6.77 12.49 17.45
N VAL A 356 -6.74 11.43 18.27
CA VAL A 356 -7.84 11.08 19.20
C VAL A 356 -7.74 11.85 20.50
N ALA A 357 -6.52 11.97 21.05
CA ALA A 357 -6.32 12.66 22.31
C ALA A 357 -6.55 14.17 22.13
N PRO A 358 -7.17 14.87 23.12
CA PRO A 358 -7.36 16.31 23.05
C PRO A 358 -6.04 17.03 22.77
N GLN A 359 -6.04 17.89 21.76
CA GLN A 359 -4.84 18.60 21.31
C GLN A 359 -4.69 19.98 21.96
N THR A 360 -5.48 20.27 22.99
CA THR A 360 -5.46 21.56 23.69
C THR A 360 -5.35 21.39 25.21
N PRO A 361 -4.73 22.36 25.92
CA PRO A 361 -4.73 22.38 27.37
C PRO A 361 -6.15 22.28 27.94
N THR A 362 -6.29 21.62 29.09
CA THR A 362 -7.56 21.47 29.80
C THR A 362 -8.25 22.84 29.96
N GLY A 363 -9.46 22.99 29.40
CA GLY A 363 -10.22 24.24 29.42
C GLY A 363 -10.07 25.15 28.19
N THR A 364 -9.39 24.71 27.13
CA THR A 364 -9.30 25.46 25.85
C THR A 364 -10.04 24.76 24.70
N ARG A 365 -10.37 25.53 23.65
CA ARG A 365 -11.24 25.17 22.50
C ARG A 365 -10.72 23.96 21.70
N ALA A 366 -11.51 23.41 20.76
CA ALA A 366 -11.04 22.38 19.83
C ALA A 366 -9.69 22.76 19.22
N GLY A 367 -8.68 21.88 19.25
CA GLY A 367 -7.32 22.22 18.80
C GLY A 367 -7.18 22.25 17.30
N ASN A 368 -7.63 21.17 16.68
CA ASN A 368 -7.68 20.94 15.26
C ASN A 368 -9.07 20.42 14.90
N THR A 369 -9.86 21.19 14.14
CA THR A 369 -11.20 20.76 13.71
C THR A 369 -11.15 19.70 12.60
N ASP A 370 -9.95 19.42 12.08
CA ASP A 370 -9.70 18.29 11.19
C ASP A 370 -9.46 16.96 11.96
N SER A 371 -9.31 16.99 13.28
CA SER A 371 -9.12 15.81 14.13
C SER A 371 -10.37 15.48 14.97
N TRP A 372 -10.30 14.46 15.85
CA TRP A 372 -11.43 14.06 16.70
C TRP A 372 -11.97 15.20 17.58
N ASP A 373 -11.11 16.16 17.96
CA ASP A 373 -11.50 17.37 18.68
C ASP A 373 -12.54 18.22 17.93
N GLY A 374 -12.63 18.07 16.61
CA GLY A 374 -13.61 18.75 15.76
C GLY A 374 -14.97 18.06 15.67
N TYR A 375 -15.18 16.89 16.29
CA TYR A 375 -16.41 16.07 16.17
C TYR A 375 -16.82 15.54 17.54
N ARG A 376 -17.43 16.40 18.37
CA ARG A 376 -17.69 16.14 19.80
C ARG A 376 -19.13 15.73 20.09
#